data_AF-A0A7X1TYN7-F1
#
_entry.id   AF-A0A7X1TYN7-F1
#
_cell.length_a   1.000
_cell.length_b   1.000
_cell.length_c   1.000
_cell.angle_alpha   90.00
_cell.angle_beta   90.00
_cell.angle_gamma   90.00
#
_symmetry.space_group_name_H-M   'P 1'
#
loop_
_entity.id
_entity.type
_entity.pdbx_description
1 polymer ?
#
loop_
_entity_poly.entity_id
_entity_poly.type
_entity_poly.pdbx_seq_one_letter_code
_entity_poly.pdbx_strand_id
1 'polypeptide(L)'
;MTAVERTELSRLVRLRAKVAKTDVDAMAAQRLANVERELAAKYGPQEQAWAALVRETERKVQAADAELEVRCQDLGIRGKFRPSLHFYWSSRGENAILQRRTELRRVAQAEIESRVRQAKATIDKVAAGQLTQLAAGALSSEEARAFLKSMPAIEQLLPAVVVAALEDKSPPRP
;
A
#
# COMPACT_ATOMS: atom_id res chain seq x y z
N MET A 1 40.62 -18.89 2.75
CA MET A 1 39.84 -18.20 3.78
C MET A 1 40.21 -18.75 5.14
N THR A 2 40.80 -17.91 6.00
CA THR A 2 41.16 -18.26 7.38
C THR A 2 39.93 -18.29 8.29
N ALA A 3 40.07 -18.84 9.50
CA ALA A 3 38.99 -18.85 10.48
C ALA A 3 38.55 -17.43 10.91
N VAL A 4 39.51 -16.49 10.96
CA VAL A 4 39.26 -15.08 11.29
C VAL A 4 38.47 -14.41 10.16
N GLU A 5 38.92 -14.55 8.91
CA GLU A 5 38.21 -14.00 7.74
C GLU A 5 36.77 -14.52 7.65
N ARG A 6 36.55 -15.82 7.88
CA ARG A 6 35.21 -16.42 7.87
C ARG A 6 34.32 -15.85 8.98
N THR A 7 34.88 -15.62 10.16
CA THR A 7 34.15 -15.04 11.30
C THR A 7 33.72 -13.61 10.98
N GLU A 8 34.63 -12.80 10.44
CA GLU A 8 34.32 -11.43 10.00
C GLU A 8 33.27 -11.41 8.88
N LEU A 9 33.39 -12.28 7.88
CA LEU A 9 32.38 -12.40 6.83
C LEU A 9 31.01 -12.83 7.37
N SER A 10 30.97 -13.74 8.34
CA SER A 10 29.72 -14.16 8.99
C SER A 10 29.07 -13.02 9.76
N ARG A 11 29.88 -12.18 10.45
CA ARG A 11 29.39 -10.95 11.11
C ARG A 11 28.85 -9.96 10.09
N LEU A 12 29.58 -9.74 9.00
CA LEU A 12 29.18 -8.83 7.93
C LEU A 12 27.87 -9.25 7.27
N VAL A 13 27.69 -10.54 6.96
CA VAL A 13 26.43 -11.06 6.39
C VAL A 13 25.25 -10.77 7.31
N ARG A 14 25.38 -11.05 8.62
CA ARG A 14 24.32 -10.77 9.61
C ARG A 14 24.04 -9.27 9.73
N LEU A 15 25.08 -8.44 9.75
CA LEU A 15 24.93 -6.98 9.80
C LEU A 15 24.20 -6.46 8.57
N ARG A 16 24.58 -6.89 7.37
CA ARG A 16 23.93 -6.51 6.11
C ARG A 16 22.47 -6.95 6.06
N ALA A 17 22.17 -8.18 6.50
CA ALA A 17 20.80 -8.67 6.60
C ALA A 17 19.96 -7.81 7.56
N LYS A 18 20.50 -7.45 8.72
CA LYS A 18 19.84 -6.56 9.69
C LYS A 18 19.55 -5.19 9.08
N VAL A 19 20.55 -4.56 8.47
CA VAL A 19 20.41 -3.23 7.82
C VAL A 19 19.35 -3.29 6.72
N ALA A 20 19.44 -4.27 5.81
CA ALA A 20 18.48 -4.41 4.72
C ALA A 20 17.04 -4.57 5.20
N LYS A 21 16.79 -5.27 6.31
CA LYS A 21 15.44 -5.37 6.90
C LYS A 21 14.94 -4.04 7.46
N THR A 22 15.82 -3.28 8.10
CA THR A 22 15.49 -1.92 8.57
C THR A 22 15.16 -1.00 7.39
N ASP A 23 15.93 -1.09 6.29
CA ASP A 23 15.68 -0.30 5.09
C ASP A 23 14.33 -0.67 4.45
N VAL A 24 13.96 -1.95 4.43
CA VAL A 24 12.63 -2.40 3.98
C VAL A 24 11.51 -1.74 4.80
N ASP A 25 11.66 -1.64 6.12
CA ASP A 25 10.67 -0.98 6.98
C ASP A 25 10.59 0.52 6.72
N ALA A 26 11.74 1.19 6.55
CA ALA A 26 11.78 2.61 6.20
C ALA A 26 11.11 2.88 4.85
N MET A 27 11.38 2.05 3.84
CA MET A 27 10.73 2.14 2.53
C MET A 27 9.22 1.90 2.62
N ALA A 28 8.78 0.96 3.45
CA ALA A 28 7.35 0.69 3.68
C ALA A 28 6.64 1.89 4.29
N ALA A 29 7.22 2.51 5.31
CA ALA A 29 6.71 3.74 5.92
C ALA A 29 6.61 4.88 4.90
N GLN A 30 7.65 5.06 4.08
CA GLN A 30 7.65 6.09 3.03
C GLN A 30 6.56 5.83 1.96
N ARG A 31 6.37 4.57 1.56
CA ARG A 31 5.32 4.19 0.60
C ARG A 31 3.93 4.45 1.16
N LEU A 32 3.67 4.09 2.41
CA LEU A 32 2.39 4.35 3.05
C LEU A 32 2.13 5.86 3.16
N ALA A 33 3.15 6.64 3.55
CA ALA A 33 3.03 8.10 3.60
C ALA A 33 2.71 8.72 2.24
N ASN A 34 3.26 8.18 1.15
CA ASN A 34 2.94 8.64 -0.21
C ASN A 34 1.48 8.31 -0.58
N VAL A 35 1.01 7.10 -0.27
CA VAL A 35 -0.40 6.73 -0.47
C VAL A 35 -1.33 7.65 0.31
N GLU A 36 -1.02 7.95 1.57
CA GLU A 36 -1.82 8.89 2.37
C GLU A 36 -1.82 10.30 1.76
N ARG A 37 -0.69 10.76 1.23
CA ARG A 37 -0.60 12.05 0.54
C ARG A 37 -1.48 12.09 -0.71
N GLU A 38 -1.49 11.02 -1.49
CA GLU A 38 -2.33 10.91 -2.70
C GLU A 38 -3.83 10.83 -2.35
N LEU A 39 -4.21 10.02 -1.35
CA LEU A 39 -5.59 9.96 -0.87
C LEU A 39 -6.06 11.28 -0.23
N ALA A 40 -5.14 12.04 0.35
CA ALA A 40 -5.38 13.35 0.92
C ALA A 40 -5.27 14.49 -0.11
N ALA A 41 -4.87 14.22 -1.36
CA ALA A 41 -4.79 15.24 -2.39
C ALA A 41 -6.17 15.87 -2.62
N LYS A 42 -6.19 17.20 -2.68
CA LYS A 42 -7.35 18.00 -3.06
C LYS A 42 -6.91 18.85 -4.23
N TYR A 43 -7.57 18.71 -5.36
CA TYR A 43 -7.26 19.54 -6.50
C TYR A 43 -8.24 20.71 -6.52
N GLY A 44 -7.72 21.90 -6.19
CA GLY A 44 -8.51 23.13 -6.20
C GLY A 44 -8.73 23.63 -7.63
N PRO A 45 -9.83 24.36 -7.91
CA PRO A 45 -10.03 24.96 -9.24
C PRO A 45 -8.87 25.85 -9.66
N GLN A 46 -8.13 26.46 -8.72
CA GLN A 46 -6.98 27.33 -8.99
C GLN A 46 -5.73 26.55 -9.43
N GLU A 47 -5.67 25.25 -9.18
CA GLU A 47 -4.49 24.40 -9.41
C GLU A 47 -4.59 23.59 -10.72
N GLN A 48 -5.70 23.73 -11.47
CA GLN A 48 -6.06 22.84 -12.56
C GLN A 48 -6.19 23.58 -13.89
N ALA A 49 -5.86 22.91 -15.00
CA ALA A 49 -6.01 23.45 -16.36
C ALA A 49 -7.46 23.85 -16.72
N TRP A 50 -8.44 23.38 -15.94
CA TRP A 50 -9.88 23.65 -16.11
C TRP A 50 -10.43 24.75 -15.20
N ALA A 51 -9.58 25.49 -14.48
CA ALA A 51 -9.96 26.62 -13.63
C ALA A 51 -10.93 27.61 -14.29
N ALA A 52 -10.62 27.95 -15.54
CA ALA A 52 -11.40 28.90 -16.34
C ALA A 52 -12.80 28.36 -16.63
N LEU A 53 -12.90 27.08 -17.00
CA LEU A 53 -14.17 26.42 -17.30
C LEU A 53 -15.07 26.32 -16.05
N VAL A 54 -14.49 26.01 -14.89
CA VAL A 54 -15.23 25.98 -13.61
C VAL A 54 -15.79 27.36 -13.28
N ARG A 55 -14.97 28.42 -13.37
CA ARG A 55 -15.42 29.80 -13.14
C ARG A 55 -16.45 30.28 -14.15
N GLU A 56 -16.37 29.84 -15.40
CA GLU A 56 -17.36 30.15 -16.42
C GLU A 56 -18.69 29.46 -16.12
N THR A 57 -18.65 28.18 -15.74
CA THR A 57 -19.85 27.41 -15.39
C THR A 57 -20.55 28.00 -14.17
N GLU A 58 -19.79 28.37 -13.14
CA GLU A 58 -20.34 29.03 -11.94
C GLU A 58 -21.07 30.34 -12.28
N ARG A 59 -20.48 31.18 -13.15
CA ARG A 59 -21.14 32.40 -13.64
C ARG A 59 -22.44 32.10 -14.41
N LYS A 60 -22.45 31.06 -15.25
CA LYS A 60 -23.67 30.65 -15.98
C LYS A 60 -24.77 30.18 -15.04
N VAL A 61 -24.44 29.41 -14.01
CA VAL A 61 -25.41 28.93 -13.01
C VAL A 61 -25.95 30.07 -12.15
N GLN A 62 -25.09 31.02 -11.74
CA GLN A 62 -25.53 32.23 -11.04
C GLN A 62 -26.49 33.07 -11.89
N ALA A 63 -26.19 33.25 -13.18
CA ALA A 63 -27.08 33.96 -14.10
C ALA A 63 -28.43 33.26 -14.26
N ALA A 64 -28.42 31.93 -14.37
CA ALA A 64 -29.65 31.14 -14.44
C ALA A 64 -30.47 31.18 -13.14
N ASP A 65 -29.82 31.18 -11.96
CA ASP A 65 -30.51 31.32 -10.68
C ASP A 65 -31.16 32.71 -10.53
N ALA A 66 -30.49 33.76 -11.01
CA ALA A 66 -31.05 35.11 -11.01
C ALA A 66 -32.28 35.22 -11.94
N GLU A 67 -32.25 34.56 -13.11
CA GLU A 67 -33.42 34.50 -14.00
C GLU A 67 -34.57 33.69 -13.37
N LEU A 68 -34.24 32.57 -12.71
CA LEU A 68 -35.21 31.77 -11.96
C LEU A 68 -35.88 32.59 -10.85
N GLU A 69 -35.12 33.44 -10.17
CA GLU A 69 -35.65 34.34 -9.15
C GLU A 69 -36.69 35.31 -9.71
N VAL A 70 -36.39 35.99 -10.82
CA VAL A 70 -37.34 36.89 -11.50
C VAL A 70 -38.62 36.16 -11.87
N ARG A 71 -38.51 34.98 -12.49
CA ARG A 71 -39.69 34.15 -12.86
C ARG A 71 -40.51 33.73 -11.64
N CYS A 72 -39.86 33.42 -10.53
CA CYS A 72 -40.56 33.06 -9.29
C CYS A 72 -41.31 34.26 -8.70
N GLN A 73 -40.73 35.47 -8.78
CA GLN A 73 -41.39 36.71 -8.36
C GLN A 73 -42.63 36.99 -9.20
N ASP A 74 -42.55 36.82 -10.53
CA ASP A 74 -43.69 37.00 -11.45
C ASP A 74 -44.85 36.02 -11.15
N LEU A 75 -44.53 34.83 -10.65
CA LEU A 75 -45.49 33.81 -10.23
C LEU A 75 -46.02 34.02 -8.79
N GLY A 76 -45.61 35.10 -8.10
CA GLY A 76 -46.02 35.39 -6.73
C GLY A 76 -45.38 34.45 -5.68
N ILE A 77 -44.34 33.72 -6.05
CA ILE A 77 -43.60 32.85 -5.13
C ILE A 77 -42.69 33.73 -4.26
N ARG A 78 -42.93 33.73 -2.95
CA ARG A 78 -42.08 34.48 -2.00
C ARG A 78 -40.66 33.93 -2.07
N GLY A 79 -39.64 34.80 -2.01
CA GLY A 79 -38.23 34.42 -2.18
C GLY A 79 -37.77 33.26 -1.29
N LYS A 80 -38.26 33.14 -0.05
CA LYS A 80 -37.94 32.00 0.83
C LYS A 80 -38.48 30.63 0.37
N PHE A 81 -39.41 30.62 -0.58
CA PHE A 81 -40.04 29.43 -1.15
C PHE A 81 -39.62 29.20 -2.60
N ARG A 82 -38.76 30.05 -3.18
CA ARG A 82 -38.28 29.83 -4.53
C ARG A 82 -37.30 28.64 -4.56
N PRO A 83 -37.30 27.83 -5.62
CA PRO A 83 -36.21 26.91 -5.88
C PRO A 83 -34.89 27.67 -6.13
N SER A 84 -33.76 27.02 -5.86
CA SER A 84 -32.42 27.55 -6.11
C SER A 84 -31.61 26.62 -7.01
N LEU A 85 -30.77 27.22 -7.85
CA LEU A 85 -29.79 26.53 -8.67
C LEU A 85 -28.41 26.66 -8.03
N HIS A 86 -27.75 25.52 -7.86
CA HIS A 86 -26.41 25.45 -7.32
C HIS A 86 -25.52 24.58 -8.18
N PHE A 87 -24.26 24.99 -8.30
CA PHE A 87 -23.20 24.22 -8.92
C PHE A 87 -22.13 23.94 -7.88
N TYR A 88 -21.72 22.67 -7.79
CA TYR A 88 -20.64 22.27 -6.90
C TYR A 88 -19.59 21.49 -7.68
N TRP A 89 -18.33 21.87 -7.49
CA TRP A 89 -17.19 21.15 -8.02
C TRP A 89 -16.67 20.12 -7.01
N SER A 90 -16.52 18.86 -7.42
CA SER A 90 -15.88 17.83 -6.59
C SER A 90 -14.38 17.81 -6.83
N SER A 91 -13.62 18.40 -5.90
CA SER A 91 -12.15 18.51 -5.96
C SER A 91 -11.37 17.23 -5.63
N ARG A 92 -12.05 16.15 -5.25
CA ARG A 92 -11.42 14.92 -4.76
C ARG A 92 -11.89 13.66 -5.50
N GLY A 93 -12.74 13.78 -6.52
CA GLY A 93 -13.28 12.62 -7.25
C GLY A 93 -13.87 11.56 -6.30
N GLU A 94 -13.59 10.28 -6.55
CA GLU A 94 -13.98 9.16 -5.67
C GLU A 94 -13.41 9.26 -4.25
N ASN A 95 -12.27 9.94 -4.08
CA ASN A 95 -11.66 10.17 -2.77
C ASN A 95 -12.42 11.22 -1.94
N ALA A 96 -13.46 11.86 -2.48
CA ALA A 96 -14.40 12.63 -1.66
C ALA A 96 -15.18 11.72 -0.68
N ILE A 97 -15.33 10.44 -1.01
CA ILE A 97 -16.09 9.47 -0.23
C ILE A 97 -15.17 8.87 0.85
N LEU A 98 -15.50 9.11 2.12
CA LEU A 98 -14.73 8.62 3.28
C LEU A 98 -14.59 7.10 3.30
N GLN A 99 -15.66 6.37 2.97
CA GLN A 99 -15.67 4.91 2.92
C GLN A 99 -14.65 4.39 1.91
N ARG A 100 -14.63 4.96 0.70
CA ARG A 100 -13.69 4.59 -0.37
C ARG A 100 -12.24 4.85 0.04
N ARG A 101 -11.94 6.02 0.61
CA ARG A 101 -10.61 6.33 1.15
C ARG A 101 -10.15 5.34 2.22
N THR A 102 -11.07 4.93 3.09
CA THR A 102 -10.77 3.98 4.17
C THR A 102 -10.50 2.59 3.62
N GLU A 103 -11.26 2.15 2.63
CA GLU A 103 -11.05 0.90 1.92
C GLU A 103 -9.68 0.90 1.22
N LEU A 104 -9.36 1.94 0.44
CA LEU A 104 -8.09 2.08 -0.27
C LEU A 104 -6.89 2.09 0.69
N ARG A 105 -6.99 2.78 1.84
CA ARG A 105 -5.97 2.74 2.90
C ARG A 105 -5.73 1.32 3.40
N ARG A 106 -6.80 0.56 3.68
CA ARG A 106 -6.70 -0.83 4.17
C ARG A 106 -6.04 -1.73 3.13
N VAL A 107 -6.43 -1.61 1.87
CA VAL A 107 -5.82 -2.37 0.76
C VAL A 107 -4.33 -2.06 0.65
N ALA A 108 -3.96 -0.78 0.65
CA ALA A 108 -2.56 -0.36 0.59
C ALA A 108 -1.74 -0.89 1.77
N GLN A 109 -2.28 -0.82 2.99
CA GLN A 109 -1.60 -1.34 4.19
C GLN A 109 -1.38 -2.85 4.09
N ALA A 110 -2.40 -3.63 3.70
CA ALA A 110 -2.31 -5.07 3.54
C ALA A 110 -1.28 -5.47 2.46
N GLU A 111 -1.28 -4.75 1.33
CA GLU A 111 -0.33 -5.01 0.25
C GLU A 111 1.11 -4.69 0.65
N ILE A 112 1.34 -3.52 1.27
CA ILE A 112 2.67 -3.12 1.75
C ILE A 112 3.18 -4.12 2.78
N GLU A 113 2.34 -4.53 3.73
CA GLU A 113 2.70 -5.51 4.76
C GLU A 113 3.08 -6.86 4.15
N SER A 114 2.29 -7.36 3.19
CA SER A 114 2.58 -8.60 2.47
C SER A 114 3.94 -8.53 1.77
N ARG A 115 4.20 -7.44 1.04
CA ARG A 115 5.49 -7.21 0.34
C ARG A 115 6.66 -7.08 1.30
N VAL A 116 6.48 -6.44 2.46
CA VAL A 116 7.51 -6.35 3.52
C VAL A 116 7.86 -7.72 4.05
N ARG A 117 6.85 -8.55 4.38
CA ARG A 117 7.07 -9.92 4.87
C ARG A 117 7.83 -10.76 3.83
N GLN A 118 7.45 -10.66 2.55
CA GLN A 118 8.15 -11.35 1.46
C GLN A 118 9.60 -10.86 1.31
N ALA A 119 9.84 -9.56 1.32
CA ALA A 119 11.19 -9.00 1.20
C ALA A 119 12.10 -9.42 2.36
N LYS A 120 11.60 -9.36 3.60
CA LYS A 120 12.35 -9.81 4.80
C LYS A 120 12.66 -11.30 4.74
N ALA A 121 11.71 -12.12 4.32
CA ALA A 121 11.93 -13.56 4.13
C ALA A 121 13.00 -13.83 3.07
N THR A 122 13.00 -13.11 1.95
CA THR A 122 14.04 -13.22 0.92
C THR A 122 15.42 -12.82 1.45
N ILE A 123 15.51 -11.73 2.21
CA ILE A 123 16.77 -11.31 2.86
C ILE A 123 17.30 -12.43 3.79
N ASP A 124 16.42 -13.04 4.58
CA ASP A 124 16.78 -14.14 5.47
C ASP A 124 17.27 -15.37 4.71
N LYS A 125 16.58 -15.75 3.63
CA LYS A 125 17.00 -16.87 2.77
C LYS A 125 18.37 -16.63 2.16
N VAL A 126 18.63 -15.44 1.65
CA VAL A 126 19.95 -15.07 1.08
C VAL A 126 21.04 -15.10 2.16
N ALA A 127 20.78 -14.52 3.33
CA ALA A 127 21.74 -14.50 4.44
C ALA A 127 22.03 -15.91 4.95
N ALA A 128 21.00 -16.75 5.09
CA ALA A 128 21.14 -18.15 5.45
C ALA A 128 22.00 -18.91 4.43
N GLY A 129 21.74 -18.73 3.12
CA GLY A 129 22.54 -19.34 2.06
C GLY A 129 24.02 -18.95 2.13
N GLN A 130 24.32 -17.66 2.34
CA GLN A 130 25.69 -17.16 2.49
C GLN A 130 26.37 -17.72 3.74
N LEU A 131 25.68 -17.76 4.88
CA LEU A 131 26.21 -18.34 6.12
C LEU A 131 26.46 -19.86 5.97
N THR A 132 25.57 -20.57 5.29
CA THR A 132 25.73 -21.99 4.96
C THR A 132 26.96 -22.23 4.09
N GLN A 133 27.20 -21.39 3.08
CA GLN A 133 28.42 -21.48 2.25
C GLN A 133 29.69 -21.25 3.07
N LEU A 134 29.70 -20.22 3.94
CA LEU A 134 30.83 -19.95 4.84
C LEU A 134 31.09 -21.13 5.79
N ALA A 135 30.03 -21.72 6.34
CA ALA A 135 30.10 -22.86 7.24
C ALA A 135 30.60 -24.12 6.51
N ALA A 136 30.04 -24.45 5.34
CA ALA A 136 30.43 -25.62 4.55
C ALA A 136 31.93 -25.60 4.20
N GLY A 137 32.48 -24.43 3.86
CA GLY A 137 33.92 -24.24 3.62
C GLY A 137 34.80 -24.35 4.88
N ALA A 138 34.21 -24.54 6.07
CA ALA A 138 34.90 -24.77 7.34
C ALA A 138 34.92 -26.25 7.76
N LEU A 139 33.99 -27.06 7.24
CA LEU A 139 33.77 -28.42 7.71
C LEU A 139 34.82 -29.37 7.13
N SER A 140 35.65 -29.93 8.00
CA SER A 140 36.66 -30.92 7.67
C SER A 140 36.16 -32.37 7.82
N SER A 141 35.26 -32.65 8.77
CA SER A 141 34.74 -34.00 8.99
C SER A 141 33.55 -34.35 8.08
N GLU A 142 33.44 -35.62 7.72
CA GLU A 142 32.34 -36.13 6.91
C GLU A 142 31.01 -36.09 7.67
N GLU A 143 31.04 -36.35 8.98
CA GLU A 143 29.88 -36.32 9.86
C GLU A 143 29.25 -34.92 9.89
N ALA A 144 30.08 -33.87 9.97
CA ALA A 144 29.59 -32.50 9.98
C ALA A 144 28.99 -32.09 8.63
N ARG A 145 29.57 -32.56 7.51
CA ARG A 145 29.03 -32.32 6.17
C ARG A 145 27.71 -33.06 5.95
N ALA A 146 27.58 -34.29 6.46
CA ALA A 146 26.35 -35.06 6.40
C ALA A 146 25.23 -34.40 7.22
N PHE A 147 25.54 -33.91 8.41
CA PHE A 147 24.59 -33.16 9.24
C PHE A 147 24.10 -31.87 8.56
N LEU A 148 25.00 -31.10 7.92
CA LEU A 148 24.58 -29.91 7.19
C LEU A 148 23.61 -30.22 6.04
N LYS A 149 23.79 -31.36 5.37
CA LYS A 149 22.90 -31.82 4.27
C LYS A 149 21.55 -32.31 4.75
N SER A 150 21.40 -32.77 6.00
CA SER A 150 20.13 -33.26 6.54
C SER A 150 19.20 -32.14 7.03
N MET A 151 19.68 -30.89 7.08
CA MET A 151 18.85 -29.76 7.48
C MET A 151 17.76 -29.49 6.43
N PRO A 152 16.47 -29.42 6.82
CA PRO A 152 15.36 -29.26 5.90
C PRO A 152 15.39 -27.88 5.21
N ALA A 153 14.93 -27.84 3.96
CA ALA A 153 14.74 -26.58 3.24
C ALA A 153 13.49 -25.85 3.78
N ILE A 154 13.50 -24.52 3.78
CA ILE A 154 12.40 -23.70 4.32
C ILE A 154 11.07 -23.99 3.60
N GLU A 155 11.14 -24.30 2.30
CA GLU A 155 9.99 -24.65 1.46
C GLU A 155 9.29 -25.94 1.91
N GLN A 156 9.99 -26.83 2.63
CA GLN A 156 9.43 -28.05 3.18
C GLN A 156 8.66 -27.81 4.49
N LEU A 157 8.80 -26.63 5.10
CA LEU A 157 8.19 -26.28 6.39
C LEU A 157 6.88 -25.49 6.27
N LEU A 158 6.52 -25.02 5.07
CA LEU A 158 5.30 -24.25 4.84
C LEU A 158 4.64 -24.62 3.49
N PRO A 159 3.77 -25.65 3.46
CA PRO A 159 3.09 -26.05 2.24
C PRO A 159 2.14 -24.94 1.74
N ALA A 160 1.95 -24.84 0.42
CA ALA A 160 1.13 -23.81 -0.18
C ALA A 160 -0.33 -23.89 0.31
N VAL A 161 -0.88 -22.75 0.74
CA VAL A 161 -2.31 -22.63 1.06
C VAL A 161 -3.07 -22.32 -0.23
N VAL A 162 -3.85 -23.29 -0.69
CA VAL A 162 -4.72 -23.14 -1.87
C VAL A 162 -6.13 -22.81 -1.39
N VAL A 163 -6.76 -21.77 -1.95
CA VAL A 163 -8.10 -21.29 -1.54
C VAL A 163 -9.14 -22.41 -1.60
N ALA A 164 -9.08 -23.29 -2.59
CA ALA A 164 -9.94 -24.47 -2.70
C ALA A 164 -9.87 -25.37 -1.45
N ALA A 165 -8.70 -25.51 -0.82
CA ALA A 165 -8.53 -26.32 0.38
C ALA A 165 -9.07 -25.66 1.67
N LEU A 166 -9.47 -24.38 1.61
CA LEU A 166 -10.14 -23.67 2.70
C LEU A 166 -11.66 -23.77 2.60
N GLU A 167 -12.20 -23.88 1.39
CA GLU A 167 -13.64 -24.07 1.14
C GLU A 167 -14.10 -25.45 1.62
N ASP A 168 -13.30 -26.50 1.38
CA ASP A 168 -13.55 -27.87 1.87
C ASP A 168 -13.56 -28.00 3.40
N LYS A 169 -12.98 -27.01 4.11
CA LYS A 169 -12.89 -27.00 5.58
C LYS A 169 -13.90 -26.07 6.24
N SER A 170 -14.70 -25.33 5.46
CA SER A 170 -15.76 -24.50 5.99
C SER A 170 -17.02 -25.34 6.26
N PRO A 171 -17.68 -25.18 7.42
CA PRO A 171 -18.96 -25.84 7.64
C PRO A 171 -19.97 -25.40 6.57
N PRO A 172 -20.90 -26.28 6.17
CA PRO A 172 -21.91 -25.95 5.17
C PRO A 172 -22.67 -24.69 5.58
N ARG A 173 -22.84 -23.75 4.64
CA ARG A 173 -23.63 -22.54 4.91
C ARG A 173 -25.07 -22.93 5.28
N PRO A 174 -25.66 -22.30 6.31
CA PRO A 174 -27.06 -22.50 6.65
C PRO A 174 -28.00 -21.99 5.55
#